data_AF-A0A7S4CNK9-F1
#
_entry.id   AF-A0A7S4CNK9-F1
#
_cell.length_a   1.000
_cell.length_b   1.000
_cell.length_c   1.000
_cell.angle_alpha   90.00
_cell.angle_beta   90.00
_cell.angle_gamma   90.00
#
_symmetry.space_group_name_H-M   'P 1'
#
loop_
_entity.id
_entity.type
_entity.pdbx_description
1 polymer ?
#
loop_
_entity_poly.entity_id
_entity_poly.type
_entity_poly.pdbx_seq_one_letter_code
_entity_poly.pdbx_strand_id
1 'polypeptide(L)'
;PSEAVRVVPHVVTEAEAGAGAYHIRHLVLPMPGKQVRYPENDIGALYQDLFAADGVAQHLFAEKIVQVALPGAYRKLLNFPIDLQYSWHTAPATSTAPAGAGDGVTGNSARAAGGIDSCTY
;
A
#
# COMPACT_ATOMS: atom_id res chain seq x y z
N PRO A 1 2.73 -10.85 -32.35
CA PRO A 1 1.80 -9.73 -32.12
C PRO A 1 0.71 -10.10 -31.10
N SER A 2 0.96 -9.87 -29.81
CA SER A 2 -0.04 -10.10 -28.75
C SER A 2 -1.01 -8.91 -28.72
N GLU A 3 -2.26 -9.17 -29.09
CA GLU A 3 -3.37 -8.22 -29.00
C GLU A 3 -3.49 -7.72 -27.56
N ALA A 4 -3.44 -6.39 -27.37
CA ALA A 4 -3.62 -5.79 -26.06
C ALA A 4 -5.07 -5.99 -25.61
N VAL A 5 -5.31 -7.03 -24.80
CA VAL A 5 -6.63 -7.30 -24.22
C VAL A 5 -7.04 -6.07 -23.41
N ARG A 6 -8.08 -5.38 -23.86
CA ARG A 6 -8.62 -4.21 -23.17
C ARG A 6 -9.32 -4.69 -21.91
N VAL A 7 -8.66 -4.53 -20.77
CA VAL A 7 -9.23 -4.88 -19.47
C VAL A 7 -10.24 -3.80 -19.08
N VAL A 8 -11.51 -4.19 -19.01
CA VAL A 8 -12.60 -3.31 -18.56
C VAL A 8 -12.89 -3.60 -17.09
N PRO A 9 -13.00 -2.57 -16.24
CA PRO A 9 -13.34 -2.73 -14.83
C PRO A 9 -14.76 -3.30 -14.68
N HIS A 10 -14.88 -4.30 -13.82
CA HIS A 10 -16.14 -4.99 -13.50
C HIS A 10 -16.55 -4.64 -12.07
N VAL A 11 -17.85 -4.40 -11.86
CA VAL A 11 -18.40 -4.20 -10.51
C VAL A 11 -18.71 -5.59 -9.95
N VAL A 12 -18.00 -5.98 -8.91
CA VAL A 12 -18.13 -7.30 -8.30
C VAL A 12 -19.48 -7.41 -7.59
N THR A 13 -20.22 -8.47 -7.91
CA THR A 13 -21.49 -8.81 -7.26
C THR A 13 -21.28 -9.66 -6.02
N GLU A 14 -22.27 -9.70 -5.11
CA GLU A 14 -22.19 -10.51 -3.88
C GLU A 14 -22.02 -12.01 -4.17
N ALA A 15 -22.65 -12.52 -5.23
CA ALA A 15 -22.51 -13.90 -5.66
C ALA A 15 -21.07 -14.23 -6.11
N GLU A 16 -20.42 -13.33 -6.87
CA GLU A 16 -19.03 -13.51 -7.31
C GLU A 16 -18.04 -13.38 -6.15
N ALA A 17 -18.33 -12.51 -5.19
CA ALA A 17 -17.56 -12.39 -3.95
C ALA A 17 -17.65 -13.66 -3.11
N GLY A 18 -18.87 -14.21 -2.94
CA GLY A 18 -19.10 -15.47 -2.22
C GLY A 18 -18.49 -16.70 -2.91
N ALA A 19 -18.44 -16.68 -4.26
CA ALA A 19 -17.77 -17.71 -5.05
C ALA A 19 -16.23 -17.59 -5.03
N GLY A 20 -15.67 -16.50 -4.50
CA GLY A 20 -14.22 -16.27 -4.48
C GLY A 20 -13.61 -16.06 -5.86
N ALA A 21 -14.39 -15.61 -6.84
CA ALA A 21 -13.93 -15.45 -8.24
C ALA A 21 -12.86 -14.35 -8.40
N TYR A 22 -12.79 -13.40 -7.46
CA TYR A 22 -11.84 -12.30 -7.46
C TYR A 22 -11.04 -12.25 -6.16
N HIS A 23 -9.74 -12.00 -6.27
CA HIS A 23 -8.84 -11.83 -5.13
C HIS A 23 -8.53 -10.35 -4.88
N ILE A 24 -8.04 -10.03 -3.68
CA ILE A 24 -7.66 -8.66 -3.29
C ILE A 24 -6.66 -8.00 -4.25
N ARG A 25 -5.82 -8.79 -4.93
CA ARG A 25 -4.83 -8.32 -5.92
C ARG A 25 -5.47 -7.79 -7.21
N HIS A 26 -6.70 -8.19 -7.50
CA HIS A 26 -7.47 -7.78 -8.67
C HIS A 26 -8.34 -6.55 -8.39
N LEU A 27 -8.51 -6.17 -7.12
CA LEU A 27 -9.33 -5.03 -6.75
C LEU A 27 -8.65 -3.72 -7.16
N VAL A 28 -9.45 -2.88 -7.80
CA VAL A 28 -9.06 -1.54 -8.23
C VAL A 28 -10.08 -0.53 -7.71
N LEU A 29 -9.59 0.63 -7.31
CA LEU A 29 -10.40 1.78 -6.93
C LEU A 29 -10.39 2.83 -8.04
N PRO A 30 -11.54 3.46 -8.30
CA PRO A 30 -11.62 4.56 -9.25
C PRO A 30 -10.92 5.80 -8.69
N MET A 31 -10.09 6.43 -9.50
CA MET A 31 -9.65 7.80 -9.30
C MET A 31 -10.71 8.74 -9.86
N PRO A 32 -11.00 9.87 -9.18
CA PRO A 32 -12.05 10.79 -9.61
C PRO A 32 -11.86 11.26 -11.06
N GLY A 33 -12.94 11.23 -11.84
CA GLY A 33 -12.91 11.63 -13.25
C GLY A 33 -14.24 11.39 -13.97
N LYS A 34 -14.29 11.81 -15.23
CA LYS A 34 -15.51 11.73 -16.06
C LYS A 34 -15.82 10.32 -16.60
N GLN A 35 -14.80 9.49 -16.84
CA GLN A 35 -14.94 8.19 -17.51
C GLN A 35 -14.62 7.01 -16.57
N VAL A 36 -15.03 7.14 -15.30
CA VAL A 36 -14.86 6.10 -14.28
C VAL A 36 -16.20 5.62 -13.75
N ARG A 37 -16.28 4.32 -13.45
CA ARG A 37 -17.41 3.68 -12.82
C ARG A 37 -17.09 3.53 -11.33
N TYR A 38 -17.91 4.15 -10.50
CA TYR A 38 -17.82 4.01 -9.05
C TYR A 38 -18.44 2.67 -8.61
N PRO A 39 -17.93 2.07 -7.52
CA PRO A 39 -18.50 0.83 -7.00
C PRO A 39 -19.91 1.10 -6.44
N GLU A 40 -20.77 0.08 -6.49
CA GLU A 40 -22.18 0.16 -6.06
C GLU A 40 -22.37 -0.28 -4.59
N ASN A 41 -21.27 -0.45 -3.84
CA ASN A 41 -21.26 -0.81 -2.43
C ASN A 41 -21.18 0.43 -1.52
N ASP A 42 -21.08 0.21 -0.22
CA ASP A 42 -20.97 1.28 0.80
C ASP A 42 -19.81 2.25 0.54
N ILE A 43 -18.72 1.78 -0.09
CA ILE A 43 -17.59 2.63 -0.50
C ILE A 43 -18.05 3.66 -1.54
N GLY A 44 -18.96 3.30 -2.44
CA GLY A 44 -19.53 4.22 -3.43
C GLY A 44 -20.29 5.38 -2.79
N ALA A 45 -21.02 5.12 -1.71
CA ALA A 45 -21.67 6.17 -0.92
C ALA A 45 -20.63 7.07 -0.22
N LEU A 46 -19.60 6.45 0.36
CA LEU A 46 -18.49 7.19 0.98
C LEU A 46 -17.80 8.15 -0.01
N TYR A 47 -17.63 7.76 -1.28
CA TYR A 47 -17.10 8.66 -2.30
C TYR A 47 -17.98 9.90 -2.49
N GLN A 48 -19.30 9.76 -2.47
CA GLN A 48 -20.23 10.88 -2.60
C GLN A 48 -20.12 11.82 -1.39
N ASP A 49 -20.01 11.26 -0.19
CA ASP A 49 -19.85 12.05 1.05
C ASP A 49 -18.53 12.81 1.08
N LEU A 50 -17.43 12.18 0.65
CA LEU A 50 -16.12 12.83 0.52
C LEU A 50 -16.16 13.98 -0.49
N PHE A 51 -16.76 13.75 -1.65
CA PHE A 51 -16.95 14.77 -2.67
C PHE A 51 -17.82 15.94 -2.16
N ALA A 52 -18.88 15.64 -1.42
CA ALA A 52 -19.74 16.67 -0.83
C ALA A 52 -19.00 17.49 0.24
N ALA A 53 -18.19 16.84 1.08
CA ALA A 53 -17.37 17.49 2.10
C ALA A 53 -16.34 18.45 1.48
N ASP A 54 -15.74 18.06 0.35
CA ASP A 54 -14.78 18.89 -0.38
C ASP A 54 -15.45 19.93 -1.29
N GLY A 55 -16.79 19.94 -1.38
CA GLY A 55 -17.54 20.81 -2.29
C GLY A 55 -17.33 20.49 -3.77
N VAL A 56 -16.82 19.30 -4.09
CA VAL A 56 -16.51 18.87 -5.45
C VAL A 56 -17.71 18.10 -6.00
N ALA A 57 -18.48 18.71 -6.89
CA ALA A 57 -19.55 18.00 -7.57
C ALA A 57 -19.02 17.14 -8.73
N GLN A 58 -19.61 15.95 -8.95
CA GLN A 58 -19.15 15.01 -9.98
C GLN A 58 -19.13 15.59 -11.41
N HIS A 59 -19.94 16.62 -11.70
CA HIS A 59 -19.94 17.30 -12.99
C HIS A 59 -18.70 18.18 -13.22
N LEU A 60 -17.99 18.59 -12.16
CA LEU A 60 -16.75 19.35 -12.25
C LEU A 60 -15.64 18.52 -12.90
N PHE A 61 -15.68 17.19 -12.79
CA PHE A 61 -14.73 16.35 -13.51
C PHE A 61 -14.90 16.39 -15.03
N ALA A 62 -16.03 16.89 -15.51
CA ALA A 62 -16.37 17.03 -16.92
C ALA A 62 -16.22 18.46 -17.43
N GLU A 63 -15.26 19.22 -16.89
CA GLU A 63 -14.97 20.58 -17.33
C GLU A 63 -14.89 20.72 -18.85
N LYS A 64 -15.39 21.86 -19.36
CA LYS A 64 -15.41 22.14 -20.81
C LYS A 64 -14.00 22.35 -21.38
N ILE A 65 -13.06 22.74 -20.52
CA ILE A 65 -11.66 22.93 -20.89
C ILE A 65 -10.95 21.58 -20.77
N VAL A 66 -10.69 20.94 -21.92
CA VAL A 66 -10.11 19.59 -22.03
C VAL A 66 -8.78 19.45 -21.27
N GLN A 67 -8.00 20.53 -21.13
CA GLN A 67 -6.72 20.52 -20.41
C GLN A 67 -6.84 20.34 -18.89
N VAL A 68 -8.01 20.64 -18.32
CA VAL A 68 -8.28 20.52 -16.88
C VAL A 68 -9.27 19.37 -16.60
N ALA A 69 -9.90 18.83 -17.65
CA ALA A 69 -10.79 17.69 -17.52
C ALA A 69 -10.02 16.43 -17.06
N LEU A 70 -10.46 15.84 -15.96
CA LEU A 70 -9.89 14.61 -15.44
C LEU A 70 -10.61 13.42 -16.10
N PRO A 71 -9.96 12.66 -17.00
CA PRO A 71 -10.60 11.50 -17.63
C PRO A 71 -10.96 10.42 -16.59
N GLY A 72 -10.23 10.36 -15.48
CA GLY A 72 -10.34 9.29 -14.48
C GLY A 72 -9.53 8.07 -14.89
N ALA A 73 -9.13 7.27 -13.90
CA ALA A 73 -8.38 6.02 -14.11
C ALA A 73 -8.62 5.07 -12.93
N TYR A 74 -8.12 3.85 -13.01
CA TYR A 74 -8.28 2.85 -11.95
C TYR A 74 -6.94 2.56 -11.30
N ARG A 75 -6.88 2.63 -9.96
CA ARG A 75 -5.69 2.38 -9.17
C ARG A 75 -5.86 1.10 -8.37
N LYS A 76 -4.87 0.19 -8.42
CA LYS A 76 -4.88 -1.02 -7.60
C LYS A 76 -4.87 -0.66 -6.12
N LEU A 77 -5.67 -1.39 -5.33
CA LEU A 77 -5.76 -1.18 -3.89
C LEU A 77 -4.45 -1.56 -3.19
N LEU A 78 -3.90 -2.72 -3.53
CA LEU A 78 -2.67 -3.25 -2.96
C LEU A 78 -1.69 -3.65 -4.07
N ASN A 79 -0.43 -3.22 -3.92
CA ASN A 79 0.66 -3.66 -4.75
C ASN A 79 1.48 -4.70 -3.99
N PHE A 80 1.75 -5.81 -4.68
CA PHE A 80 2.54 -6.91 -4.14
C PHE A 80 3.86 -6.98 -4.91
N PRO A 81 5.02 -6.90 -4.24
CA PRO A 81 6.30 -7.09 -4.91
C PRO A 81 6.36 -8.50 -5.51
N ILE A 82 6.93 -8.62 -6.70
CA ILE A 82 7.00 -9.88 -7.45
C ILE A 82 8.20 -10.70 -6.98
N ASP A 83 9.33 -10.03 -6.75
CA ASP A 83 10.59 -10.65 -6.35
C ASP A 83 11.23 -9.80 -5.26
N LEU A 84 11.00 -10.18 -4.00
CA LEU A 84 11.51 -9.49 -2.81
C LEU A 84 12.56 -10.38 -2.13
N GLN A 85 13.82 -10.01 -2.30
CA GLN A 85 14.95 -10.61 -1.59
C GLN A 85 15.41 -9.70 -0.46
N TYR A 86 15.66 -10.27 0.72
CA TYR A 86 16.18 -9.53 1.87
C TYR A 86 17.29 -10.33 2.58
N SER A 87 18.31 -9.64 3.09
CA SER A 87 19.36 -10.20 3.95
C SER A 87 19.59 -9.28 5.14
N TRP A 88 19.64 -9.87 6.33
CA TRP A 88 19.97 -9.13 7.55
C TRP A 88 21.48 -8.99 7.67
N HIS A 89 21.97 -7.77 7.84
CA HIS A 89 23.37 -7.51 8.13
C HIS A 89 23.50 -6.96 9.55
N THR A 90 24.26 -7.68 10.38
CA THR A 90 24.69 -7.16 11.67
C THR A 90 25.96 -6.35 11.43
N ALA A 91 25.95 -5.07 11.83
CA ALA A 91 27.15 -4.26 11.81
C ALA A 91 28.21 -4.92 12.71
N PRO A 92 29.46 -5.13 12.25
CA PRO A 92 30.50 -5.63 13.12
C PRO A 92 30.69 -4.59 14.23
N ALA A 93 30.64 -5.03 15.48
CA ALA A 93 30.98 -4.19 16.62
C ALA A 93 32.38 -3.65 16.34
N THR A 94 32.48 -2.33 16.10
CA THR A 94 33.77 -1.65 15.95
C THR A 94 34.46 -1.74 17.30
N SER A 95 35.21 -2.81 17.54
CA SER A 95 36.18 -2.84 18.63
C SER A 95 37.29 -1.89 18.22
N THR A 96 37.06 -0.58 18.37
CA THR A 96 38.14 0.34 18.64
C THR A 96 38.60 -0.02 20.04
N ALA A 97 39.48 -1.02 20.11
CA ALA A 97 40.19 -1.35 21.32
C ALA A 97 41.15 -0.18 21.60
N PRO A 98 41.02 0.57 22.70
CA PRO A 98 42.15 1.31 23.20
C PRO A 98 43.17 0.27 23.66
N ALA A 99 44.33 0.24 23.00
CA ALA A 99 45.50 -0.45 23.52
C ALA A 99 45.84 0.14 24.90
N GLY A 100 45.57 -0.63 25.96
CA GLY A 100 45.80 -0.18 27.34
C GLY A 100 45.53 -1.29 28.35
N ALA A 101 46.61 -1.79 28.95
CA ALA A 101 46.74 -2.91 29.88
C ALA A 101 45.84 -2.92 31.13
N GLY A 102 45.57 -4.13 31.66
CA GLY A 102 45.22 -4.35 33.07
C GLY A 102 44.49 -5.66 33.36
N ASP A 103 45.17 -6.58 34.05
CA ASP A 103 44.65 -7.87 34.57
C ASP A 103 43.49 -7.73 35.56
N GLY A 104 42.56 -8.70 35.58
CA GLY A 104 41.58 -8.78 36.67
C GLY A 104 40.42 -9.78 36.50
N VAL A 105 40.62 -10.99 37.03
CA VAL A 105 39.72 -11.83 37.85
C VAL A 105 38.27 -12.13 37.38
N THR A 106 38.02 -13.44 37.35
CA THR A 106 36.76 -14.21 37.31
C THR A 106 35.58 -13.64 38.11
N GLY A 107 34.38 -13.64 37.54
CA GLY A 107 33.14 -13.36 38.27
C GLY A 107 31.88 -13.72 37.47
N ASN A 108 30.91 -14.29 38.16
CA ASN A 108 29.81 -15.09 37.61
C ASN A 108 28.54 -14.24 37.37
N SER A 109 27.60 -14.84 36.62
CA SER A 109 26.15 -14.57 36.65
C SER A 109 25.62 -13.28 36.01
N ALA A 110 24.73 -13.43 35.03
CA ALA A 110 23.31 -13.08 35.18
C ALA A 110 22.54 -13.37 33.88
N ARG A 111 21.41 -14.08 34.02
CA ARG A 111 20.32 -14.07 33.04
C ARG A 111 19.73 -12.66 32.95
N ALA A 112 19.52 -12.18 31.73
CA ALA A 112 18.44 -11.26 31.36
C ALA A 112 18.06 -11.65 29.92
N ALA A 113 16.99 -12.40 29.64
CA ALA A 113 15.58 -12.07 29.81
C ALA A 113 15.18 -10.74 29.16
N GLY A 114 14.82 -10.84 27.87
CA GLY A 114 13.79 -10.02 27.21
C GLY A 114 14.12 -8.57 26.90
N GLY A 115 13.55 -8.08 25.80
CA GLY A 115 13.26 -6.65 25.68
C GLY A 115 13.60 -6.02 24.35
N ILE A 116 12.67 -6.18 23.42
CA ILE A 116 12.18 -5.21 22.43
C ILE A 116 13.16 -4.58 21.43
N ASP A 117 12.80 -4.84 20.18
CA ASP A 117 13.14 -4.11 18.98
C ASP A 117 12.93 -2.60 19.16
N SER A 118 13.97 -1.82 18.89
CA SER A 118 13.87 -0.38 18.68
C SER A 118 14.61 -0.05 17.39
N CYS A 119 13.88 -0.11 16.28
CA CYS A 119 14.29 0.56 15.06
C CYS A 119 14.06 2.06 15.24
N THR A 120 15.13 2.79 15.49
CA THR A 120 15.13 4.25 15.33
C THR A 120 15.64 4.57 13.93
N TYR A 121 14.92 5.47 13.27
CA TYR A 121 15.08 5.88 11.88
C TYR A 121 16.48 6.43 11.55
#